data_AF-V6TDD7-F1
#
_entry.id   AF-V6TDD7-F1
#
_cell.length_a   1.000
_cell.length_b   1.000
_cell.length_c   1.000
_cell.angle_alpha   90.00
_cell.angle_beta   90.00
_cell.angle_gamma   90.00
#
_symmetry.space_group_name_H-M   'P 1'
#
loop_
_entity.id
_entity.type
_entity.pdbx_description
1 polymer ?
#
loop_
_entity_poly.entity_id
_entity_poly.type
_entity_poly.pdbx_seq_one_letter_code
_entity_poly.pdbx_strand_id
1 'polypeptide(L)'
;MIVTCLCLRVSGKFNAEWRSDQPGDQNQKPDIWLVDKCKAVDVGVIQPRQMDAYYNEKVKKYRDGTLPIIYGTDGSLHPKSKGHLEELHVDVEKLSVRAAFAIAYMAAKANEHLTGLIRRDRAESLVTQSDRLLSSYF
;
A
#
# COMPACT_ATOMS: atom_id res chain seq x y z
N MET A 1 -5.57 -2.37 -0.25
CA MET A 1 -5.86 -3.59 0.54
C MET A 1 -4.85 -4.72 0.33
N ILE A 2 -4.31 -5.00 -0.87
CA ILE A 2 -3.38 -6.15 -1.06
C ILE A 2 -1.94 -5.86 -0.58
N VAL A 3 -1.47 -4.61 -0.69
CA VAL A 3 -0.08 -4.21 -0.38
C VAL A 3 0.24 -4.30 1.12
N THR A 4 -0.73 -3.98 1.98
CA THR A 4 -0.58 -3.84 3.43
C THR A 4 -0.64 -5.18 4.17
N CYS A 5 -1.52 -6.08 3.73
CA CYS A 5 -1.60 -7.44 4.28
C CYS A 5 -0.36 -8.28 3.95
N LEU A 6 0.29 -8.06 2.80
CA LEU A 6 1.46 -8.85 2.38
C LEU A 6 2.69 -8.56 3.25
N CYS A 7 3.00 -7.28 3.50
CA CYS A 7 4.17 -6.87 4.32
C CYS A 7 4.15 -7.46 5.73
N LEU A 8 2.98 -7.47 6.37
CA LEU A 8 2.84 -7.86 7.76
C LEU A 8 2.64 -9.38 7.94
N ARG A 9 2.01 -10.06 6.99
CA ARG A 9 1.94 -11.54 6.96
C ARG A 9 3.32 -12.18 6.72
N VAL A 10 4.15 -11.57 5.88
CA VAL A 10 5.56 -11.95 5.68
C VAL A 10 6.37 -11.74 6.96
N SER A 11 5.86 -10.96 7.92
CA SER A 11 6.66 -10.58 9.08
C SER A 11 6.86 -11.69 10.12
N GLY A 12 5.96 -12.68 10.16
CA GLY A 12 6.01 -13.86 11.04
C GLY A 12 5.94 -13.58 12.55
N LYS A 13 6.06 -12.31 12.98
CA LYS A 13 5.98 -11.85 14.38
C LYS A 13 4.60 -11.27 14.75
N PHE A 14 3.69 -11.12 13.79
CA PHE A 14 2.35 -10.58 14.04
C PHE A 14 1.32 -11.71 13.98
N ASN A 15 0.81 -12.12 15.15
CA ASN A 15 -0.40 -12.93 15.26
C ASN A 15 -1.61 -12.06 14.89
N ALA A 16 -1.71 -11.67 13.61
CA ALA A 16 -2.85 -10.92 13.10
C ALA A 16 -3.99 -11.90 12.79
N GLU A 17 -4.86 -12.13 13.77
CA GLU A 17 -6.11 -12.85 13.54
C GLU A 17 -7.12 -11.89 12.89
N TRP A 18 -7.61 -12.25 11.70
CA TRP A 18 -8.73 -11.56 11.07
C TRP A 18 -10.00 -11.92 11.84
N ARG A 19 -10.43 -11.06 12.77
CA ARG A 19 -11.73 -11.18 13.42
C ARG A 19 -12.69 -10.13 12.87
N SER A 20 -13.92 -10.56 12.58
CA SER A 20 -15.01 -9.72 12.07
C SER A 20 -15.88 -9.14 13.17
N ASP A 21 -15.67 -9.54 14.44
CA ASP A 21 -16.55 -9.19 15.55
C ASP A 21 -15.82 -8.34 16.59
N GLN A 22 -15.96 -7.01 16.52
CA GLN A 22 -15.69 -6.12 17.65
C GLN A 22 -16.69 -4.95 17.72
N PRO A 23 -17.09 -4.51 18.93
CA PRO A 23 -18.11 -3.50 19.15
C PRO A 23 -17.49 -2.10 19.12
N GLY A 24 -17.89 -1.30 18.14
CA GLY A 24 -17.50 0.11 18.00
C GLY A 24 -18.15 0.67 16.75
N ASP A 25 -18.91 1.75 16.91
CA ASP A 25 -19.83 2.30 15.93
C ASP A 25 -19.16 2.58 14.56
N GLN A 26 -19.60 1.80 13.56
CA GLN A 26 -19.77 2.10 12.14
C GLN A 26 -18.59 2.70 11.34
N ASN A 27 -17.93 1.77 10.64
CA ASN A 27 -17.74 1.74 9.17
C ASN A 27 -16.31 1.85 8.61
N GLN A 28 -15.25 1.78 9.43
CA GLN A 28 -13.89 1.69 8.89
C GLN A 28 -13.07 0.62 9.60
N LYS A 29 -12.91 -0.51 8.90
CA LYS A 29 -12.08 -1.63 9.33
C LYS A 29 -10.60 -1.21 9.22
N PRO A 30 -9.83 -1.23 10.32
CA PRO A 30 -8.39 -1.01 10.23
C PRO A 30 -7.75 -2.10 9.38
N ASP A 31 -6.65 -1.77 8.70
CA ASP A 31 -5.94 -2.78 7.90
C ASP A 31 -5.55 -3.98 8.77
N ILE A 32 -5.14 -3.71 10.02
CA ILE A 32 -4.64 -4.71 10.96
C ILE A 32 -5.15 -4.41 12.37
N TRP A 33 -5.58 -5.46 13.06
CA TRP A 33 -5.87 -5.42 14.48
C TRP A 33 -4.83 -6.23 15.24
N LEU A 34 -4.19 -5.60 16.22
CA LEU A 34 -3.21 -6.22 17.10
C LEU A 34 -3.93 -6.69 18.35
N VAL A 35 -4.31 -7.97 18.37
CA VAL A 35 -5.08 -8.58 19.47
C VAL A 35 -4.34 -8.40 20.80
N ASP A 36 -3.05 -8.73 20.82
CA ASP A 36 -2.19 -8.74 22.01
C ASP A 36 -2.01 -7.33 22.60
N LYS A 37 -2.15 -6.30 21.77
CA LYS A 37 -1.93 -4.89 22.12
C LYS A 37 -3.25 -4.11 22.22
N CYS A 38 -4.38 -4.70 21.83
CA CYS A 38 -5.66 -4.03 21.64
C CYS A 38 -5.54 -2.73 20.83
N LYS A 39 -4.75 -2.74 19.75
CA LYS A 39 -4.49 -1.56 18.90
C LYS A 39 -4.86 -1.84 17.45
N ALA A 40 -5.58 -0.91 16.85
CA ALA A 40 -5.79 -0.86 15.41
C ALA A 40 -4.60 -0.17 14.73
N VAL A 41 -4.20 -0.70 13.57
CA VAL A 41 -3.14 -0.14 12.72
C VAL A 41 -3.68 0.04 11.30
N ASP A 42 -3.42 1.20 10.72
CA ASP A 42 -3.72 1.54 9.32
C ASP A 42 -2.41 1.84 8.62
N VAL A 43 -2.15 1.18 7.50
CA VAL A 43 -0.86 1.25 6.81
C VAL A 43 -1.04 1.99 5.48
N GLY A 44 -0.28 3.06 5.28
CA GLY A 44 -0.33 3.89 4.09
C GLY A 44 0.97 3.88 3.31
N VAL A 45 0.86 3.92 1.97
CA VAL A 45 2.00 4.22 1.08
C VAL A 45 1.64 5.45 0.25
N ILE A 46 2.49 6.48 0.28
CA ILE A 46 2.22 7.77 -0.38
C ILE A 46 3.49 8.40 -0.95
N GLN A 47 3.38 9.39 -1.83
CA GLN A 47 4.54 10.15 -2.28
C GLN A 47 5.20 10.88 -1.09
N PRO A 48 6.55 10.84 -0.95
CA PRO A 48 7.25 11.40 0.21
C PRO A 48 6.87 12.85 0.52
N ARG A 49 6.73 13.69 -0.52
CA ARG A 49 6.34 15.10 -0.41
C ARG A 49 4.96 15.34 0.22
N GLN A 50 4.12 14.32 0.33
CA GLN A 50 2.75 14.40 0.87
C GLN A 50 2.61 13.66 2.20
N MET A 51 3.68 13.07 2.74
CA MET A 51 3.61 12.21 3.92
C MET A 51 3.02 12.91 5.15
N ASP A 52 3.42 14.16 5.42
CA ASP A 52 2.91 14.92 6.57
C ASP A 52 1.41 15.24 6.43
N ALA A 53 1.00 15.69 5.24
CA ALA A 53 -0.40 15.98 4.95
C ALA A 53 -1.26 14.72 5.11
N TYR A 54 -0.80 13.61 4.53
CA TYR A 54 -1.48 12.32 4.61
C TYR A 54 -1.54 11.78 6.05
N TYR A 55 -0.47 11.92 6.82
CA TYR A 55 -0.45 11.58 8.24
C TYR A 55 -1.51 12.36 9.00
N ASN A 56 -1.57 13.67 8.80
CA ASN A 56 -2.54 14.52 9.49
C ASN A 56 -3.98 14.20 9.08
N GLU A 57 -4.24 13.84 7.82
CA GLU A 57 -5.55 13.32 7.39
C GLU A 57 -5.93 12.04 8.12
N LYS A 58 -4.99 11.10 8.26
CA LYS A 58 -5.22 9.83 8.96
C LYS A 58 -5.49 10.04 10.45
N VAL A 59 -4.76 10.94 11.11
CA VAL A 59 -5.02 11.30 12.51
C VAL A 59 -6.38 11.99 12.67
N LYS A 60 -6.74 12.94 11.79
CA LYS A 60 -8.09 13.56 11.82
C LYS A 60 -9.20 12.53 11.65
N LYS A 61 -8.96 11.55 10.77
CA LYS A 61 -9.92 10.49 10.44
C LYS A 61 -10.13 9.52 11.61
N TYR A 62 -9.06 9.05 12.23
CA TYR A 62 -9.13 7.99 13.25
C TYR A 62 -9.09 8.50 14.70
N ARG A 63 -8.84 9.80 14.90
CA ARG A 63 -8.54 10.39 16.21
C ARG A 63 -7.48 9.54 16.93
N ASP A 64 -7.81 8.96 18.08
CA ASP A 64 -6.89 8.16 18.90
C ASP A 64 -7.07 6.65 18.71
N GLY A 65 -8.02 6.22 17.88
CA GLY A 65 -8.44 4.82 17.79
C GLY A 65 -7.55 3.93 16.93
N THR A 66 -6.77 4.49 16.00
CA THR A 66 -5.95 3.72 15.05
C THR A 66 -4.61 4.39 14.81
N LEU A 67 -3.53 3.61 14.86
CA LEU A 67 -2.16 4.09 14.66
C LEU A 67 -1.81 4.09 13.16
N PRO A 68 -1.56 5.26 12.55
CA PRO A 68 -1.14 5.35 11.16
C PRO A 68 0.34 5.01 10.99
N ILE A 69 0.63 3.98 10.20
CA ILE A 69 1.99 3.60 9.79
C ILE A 69 2.18 3.97 8.32
N ILE A 70 2.91 5.05 8.05
CA ILE A 70 3.01 5.62 6.71
C ILE A 70 4.42 5.46 6.16
N TYR A 71 4.49 4.82 4.99
CA TYR A 71 5.70 4.72 4.18
C TYR A 71 5.63 5.64 2.96
N GLY A 72 6.76 6.21 2.57
CA GLY A 72 6.96 6.83 1.28
C GLY A 72 7.07 5.76 0.19
N THR A 73 6.73 6.11 -1.05
CA THR A 73 6.99 5.24 -2.22
C THR A 73 8.47 4.96 -2.45
N ASP A 74 9.36 5.74 -1.84
CA ASP A 74 10.80 5.55 -1.81
C ASP A 74 11.28 4.64 -0.66
N GLY A 75 10.36 4.12 0.16
CA GLY A 75 10.65 3.29 1.33
C GLY A 75 10.91 4.08 2.62
N SER A 76 10.87 5.42 2.59
CA SER A 76 11.00 6.24 3.81
C SER A 76 9.85 5.95 4.80
N LEU A 77 10.11 6.04 6.10
CA LEU A 77 9.10 5.87 7.15
C LEU A 77 8.81 7.23 7.79
N HIS A 78 7.54 7.57 7.96
CA HIS A 78 7.15 8.82 8.60
C HIS A 78 7.65 8.85 10.07
N PRO A 79 8.25 9.96 10.56
CA PRO A 79 8.83 10.01 11.91
C PRO A 79 7.86 9.65 13.03
N LYS A 80 6.60 10.11 12.96
CA LYS A 80 5.58 9.73 13.96
C LYS A 80 5.17 8.27 13.86
N SER A 81 5.17 7.69 12.67
CA SER A 81 4.92 6.26 12.48
C SER A 81 6.05 5.40 13.04
N LYS A 82 7.29 5.88 13.00
CA LYS A 82 8.42 5.26 13.70
C LYS A 82 8.17 5.19 15.21
N GLY A 83 7.74 6.30 15.82
CA GLY A 83 7.37 6.34 17.25
C GLY A 83 6.28 5.32 17.61
N HIS A 84 5.24 5.18 16.77
CA HIS A 84 4.20 4.17 16.97
C HIS A 84 4.74 2.74 16.93
N LEU A 85 5.66 2.44 16.01
CA LEU A 85 6.27 1.10 15.93
C LEU A 85 7.18 0.80 17.13
N GLU A 86 7.91 1.81 17.61
CA GLU A 86 8.72 1.72 18.83
C GLU A 86 7.83 1.45 20.06
N GLU A 87 6.70 2.17 20.21
CA GLU A 87 5.71 1.92 21.26
C GLU A 87 5.15 0.49 21.20
N LEU A 88 4.89 0.00 19.98
CA LEU A 88 4.43 -1.37 19.75
C LEU A 88 5.51 -2.44 19.93
N HIS A 89 6.76 -2.05 20.21
CA HIS A 89 7.94 -2.93 20.32
C HIS A 89 8.20 -3.75 19.04
N VAL A 90 7.93 -3.13 17.89
CA VAL A 90 8.20 -3.71 16.57
C VAL A 90 9.63 -3.43 16.17
N ASP A 91 10.29 -4.43 15.61
CA ASP A 91 11.58 -4.29 14.96
C ASP A 91 11.43 -3.45 13.68
N VAL A 92 11.68 -2.14 13.83
CA VAL A 92 11.46 -1.13 12.79
C VAL A 92 12.31 -1.41 11.56
N GLU A 93 13.56 -1.83 11.73
CA GLU A 93 14.47 -2.11 10.62
C GLU A 93 13.98 -3.31 9.81
N LYS A 94 13.66 -4.42 10.49
CA LYS A 94 13.15 -5.62 9.84
C LYS A 94 11.83 -5.38 9.11
N LEU A 95 10.93 -4.58 9.70
CA LEU A 95 9.68 -4.22 9.04
C LEU A 95 9.93 -3.31 7.84
N SER A 96 10.83 -2.33 7.96
CA SER A 96 11.13 -1.37 6.90
C SER A 96 11.78 -2.02 5.67
N VAL A 97 12.68 -3.01 5.87
CA VAL A 97 13.24 -3.81 4.76
C VAL A 97 12.12 -4.55 4.00
N ARG A 98 11.17 -5.15 4.73
CA ARG A 98 10.03 -5.85 4.12
C ARG A 98 9.10 -4.89 3.40
N ALA A 99 8.85 -3.72 3.98
CA ALA A 99 8.04 -2.66 3.37
C ALA A 99 8.66 -2.17 2.07
N ALA A 100 9.95 -1.83 2.08
CA ALA A 100 10.68 -1.40 0.89
C ALA A 100 10.60 -2.44 -0.24
N PHE A 101 10.81 -3.73 0.08
CA PHE A 101 10.70 -4.80 -0.90
C PHE A 101 9.29 -4.88 -1.51
N ALA A 102 8.23 -4.83 -0.69
CA ALA A 102 6.87 -4.91 -1.19
C ALA A 102 6.47 -3.68 -2.03
N ILE A 103 6.92 -2.48 -1.64
CA ILE A 103 6.70 -1.24 -2.38
C ILE A 103 7.37 -1.34 -3.76
N ALA A 104 8.64 -1.76 -3.80
CA ALA A 104 9.38 -1.95 -5.05
C ALA A 104 8.74 -3.01 -5.95
N TYR A 105 8.35 -4.15 -5.38
CA TYR A 105 7.67 -5.23 -6.12
C TYR A 105 6.36 -4.75 -6.75
N MET A 106 5.55 -4.01 -5.99
CA MET A 106 4.28 -3.48 -6.50
C MET A 106 4.48 -2.41 -7.56
N ALA A 107 5.50 -1.56 -7.41
CA ALA A 107 5.88 -0.59 -8.43
C ALA A 107 6.31 -1.28 -9.74
N ALA A 108 7.14 -2.33 -9.65
CA ALA A 108 7.56 -3.12 -10.80
C ALA A 108 6.37 -3.80 -11.49
N LYS A 109 5.49 -4.46 -10.72
CA LYS A 109 4.29 -5.12 -11.26
C LYS A 109 3.34 -4.14 -11.94
N ALA A 110 3.15 -2.95 -11.37
CA ALA A 110 2.34 -1.90 -11.99
C ALA A 110 2.97 -1.43 -13.31
N ASN A 111 4.30 -1.30 -13.36
CA ASN A 111 5.03 -0.88 -14.55
C ASN A 111 5.00 -1.94 -15.66
N GLU A 112 5.10 -3.23 -15.32
CA GLU A 112 4.92 -4.34 -16.27
C GLU A 112 3.53 -4.30 -16.92
N HIS A 113 2.49 -4.10 -16.10
CA HIS A 113 1.12 -4.00 -16.59
C HIS A 113 0.93 -2.82 -17.56
N LEU A 114 1.46 -1.65 -17.19
CA LEU A 114 1.43 -0.45 -18.03
C LEU A 114 2.19 -0.66 -19.35
N THR A 115 3.37 -1.25 -19.29
CA THR A 115 4.19 -1.56 -20.47
C THR A 115 3.46 -2.54 -21.39
N GLY A 116 2.75 -3.52 -20.83
CA GLY A 116 1.90 -4.44 -21.58
C GLY A 116 0.75 -3.74 -22.30
N LEU A 117 0.07 -2.80 -21.64
CA LEU A 117 -1.01 -2.00 -22.25
C LEU A 117 -0.50 -1.15 -23.42
N ILE A 118 0.62 -0.44 -23.22
CA ILE A 118 1.23 0.40 -24.26
C ILE A 118 1.62 -0.44 -25.49
N ARG A 119 2.16 -1.65 -25.28
CA ARG A 119 2.50 -2.54 -26.39
C ARG A 119 1.28 -3.02 -27.19
N ARG A 120 0.17 -3.32 -26.51
CA ARG A 120 -1.08 -3.74 -27.19
C ARG A 120 -1.69 -2.59 -27.99
N ASP A 121 -1.83 -1.42 -27.38
CA ASP A 121 -2.38 -0.22 -28.05
C ASP A 121 -1.57 0.12 -29.31
N ARG A 122 -0.23 0.05 -29.22
CA ARG A 122 0.63 0.25 -30.39
C ARG A 122 0.46 -0.82 -31.46
N ALA A 123 0.27 -2.08 -31.08
CA ALA A 123 0.03 -3.16 -32.04
C ALA A 123 -1.33 -3.00 -32.75
N GLU A 124 -2.38 -2.64 -32.02
CA GLU A 124 -3.72 -2.39 -32.57
C GLU A 124 -3.74 -1.18 -33.51
N SER A 125 -3.01 -0.12 -33.16
CA SER A 125 -2.82 1.06 -34.01
C SER A 125 -2.12 0.70 -35.34
N LEU A 126 -1.07 -0.11 -35.29
CA LEU A 126 -0.35 -0.57 -36.49
C LEU A 126 -1.21 -1.45 -37.39
N VAL A 127 -2.02 -2.35 -36.82
CA VAL A 127 -2.97 -3.18 -37.57
C VAL A 127 -4.01 -2.30 -38.27
N THR A 128 -4.60 -1.35 -37.54
CA THR A 128 -5.61 -0.42 -38.08
C THR A 128 -5.03 0.47 -39.20
N GLN A 129 -3.77 0.92 -39.06
CA GLN A 129 -3.09 1.69 -40.09
C GLN A 129 -2.81 0.84 -41.34
N SER A 130 -2.41 -0.42 -41.17
CA SER A 130 -2.18 -1.36 -42.27
C SER A 130 -3.48 -1.67 -43.03
N ASP A 131 -4.58 -1.90 -42.32
CA ASP A 131 -5.89 -2.17 -42.93
C ASP A 131 -6.41 -0.96 -43.72
N ARG A 132 -6.22 0.26 -43.21
CA ARG A 132 -6.55 1.49 -43.95
C ARG A 132 -5.73 1.64 -45.23
N LEU A 133 -4.44 1.31 -45.18
CA LEU A 133 -3.57 1.37 -46.36
C LEU A 133 -3.99 0.31 -47.38
N LEU A 134 -4.20 -0.94 -46.96
CA LEU A 134 -4.68 -2.01 -47.82
C LEU A 134 -6.04 -1.69 -48.47
N SER A 135 -6.97 -1.12 -47.72
CA SER A 135 -8.28 -0.67 -48.25
C SER A 135 -8.19 0.49 -49.24
N SER A 136 -7.04 1.17 -49.36
CA SER A 136 -6.85 2.23 -50.36
C SER A 136 -6.29 1.71 -51.69
N TYR A 137 -5.85 0.44 -51.72
CA TYR A 137 -5.30 -0.22 -52.91
C TYR A 137 -6.31 -1.14 -53.62
N PHE A 138 -7.48 -1.38 -53.03
CA PHE A 138 -8.60 -2.15 -53.59
C PHE A 138 -9.87 -1.29 -53.62
#